data_AF-A0A2X3ILP0-F1
#
_entry.id   AF-A0A2X3ILP0-F1
#
_cell.length_a   1.000
_cell.length_b   1.000
_cell.length_c   1.000
_cell.angle_alpha   90.00
_cell.angle_beta   90.00
_cell.angle_gamma   90.00
#
_symmetry.space_group_name_H-M   'P 1'
#
loop_
_entity.id
_entity.type
_entity.pdbx_description
1 polymer ?
#
loop_
_entity_poly.entity_id
_entity_poly.type
_entity_poly.pdbx_seq_one_letter_code
_entity_poly.pdbx_strand_id
1 'polypeptide(L)'
;MRLAGLIKADLIEWMSVMTYQSASGAGAKQVRELIAQSAYISQHLSADELTSSGSVLPLVNKVSELINSAGMPVENFGVPLMGSIIPWIDSDLGDGNSREEWKGEAETNKFLALRRVPSRSMVYAFGSG
;
A
#
# COMPACT_ATOMS: atom_id res chain seq x y z
N MET A 1 11.05 -3.37 17.16
CA MET A 1 12.37 -3.99 17.44
C MET A 1 13.58 -3.29 16.80
N ARG A 2 13.50 -2.63 15.64
CA ARG A 2 14.70 -2.06 14.96
C ARG A 2 15.22 -0.72 15.53
N LEU A 3 14.36 0.16 16.04
CA LEU A 3 14.76 1.50 16.52
C LEU A 3 14.80 1.62 18.05
N ALA A 4 14.48 0.54 18.77
CA ALA A 4 14.28 0.60 20.22
C ALA A 4 15.54 1.05 21.00
N GLY A 5 16.74 0.72 20.51
CA GLY A 5 18.00 1.16 21.15
C GLY A 5 18.24 2.66 21.04
N LEU A 6 18.02 3.24 19.85
CA LEU A 6 18.16 4.68 19.61
C LEU A 6 17.15 5.48 20.41
N ILE A 7 15.93 4.97 20.52
CA ILE A 7 14.87 5.56 21.34
C ILE A 7 15.24 5.54 22.83
N LYS A 8 15.70 4.38 23.35
CA LYS A 8 16.11 4.26 24.76
C LYS A 8 17.30 5.13 25.12
N ALA A 9 18.17 5.41 24.14
CA ALA A 9 19.33 6.27 24.31
C ALA A 9 19.01 7.77 24.11
N ASP A 10 17.74 8.13 23.84
CA ASP A 10 17.28 9.50 23.61
C ASP A 10 18.02 10.21 22.45
N LEU A 11 18.32 9.45 21.39
CA LEU A 11 19.10 9.94 20.23
C LEU A 11 18.23 10.35 19.04
N ILE A 12 16.90 10.29 19.17
CA ILE A 12 15.96 10.60 18.07
C ILE A 12 15.22 11.89 18.40
N GLU A 13 15.55 12.95 17.67
CA GLU A 13 14.86 14.25 17.77
C GLU A 13 13.51 14.23 17.07
N TRP A 14 13.46 13.64 15.87
CA TRP A 14 12.24 13.49 15.07
C TRP A 14 12.37 12.30 14.13
N MET A 15 11.23 11.83 13.60
CA MET A 15 11.22 10.79 12.58
C MET A 15 10.16 11.01 11.51
N SER A 16 10.51 10.66 10.27
CA SER A 16 9.56 10.53 9.17
C SER A 16 9.42 9.06 8.82
N VAL A 17 8.20 8.54 8.82
CA VAL A 17 7.91 7.12 8.62
C VAL A 17 7.09 6.96 7.34
N MET A 18 7.60 6.15 6.42
CA MET A 18 6.83 5.70 5.26
C MET A 18 6.60 4.20 5.36
N THR A 19 5.34 3.77 5.29
CA THR A 19 5.00 2.36 5.39
C THR A 19 4.55 1.80 4.05
N TYR A 20 4.99 0.57 3.77
CA TYR A 20 4.61 -0.23 2.62
C TYR A 20 3.77 -1.39 3.17
N GLN A 21 2.47 -1.17 3.28
CA GLN A 21 1.55 -2.14 3.86
C GLN A 21 1.08 -3.13 2.79
N SER A 22 1.03 -4.41 3.18
CA SER A 22 0.46 -5.46 2.34
C SER A 22 -1.06 -5.47 2.40
N ALA A 23 -1.70 -5.93 1.32
CA ALA A 23 -3.15 -6.18 1.29
C ALA A 23 -3.66 -7.07 2.45
N SER A 24 -2.80 -7.95 2.97
CA SER A 24 -3.13 -8.81 4.11
C SER A 24 -3.42 -8.04 5.41
N GLY A 25 -2.89 -6.83 5.57
CA GLY A 25 -3.20 -5.96 6.71
C GLY A 25 -4.67 -5.49 6.72
N ALA A 26 -5.30 -5.41 5.54
CA ALA A 26 -6.69 -4.99 5.40
C ALA A 26 -7.70 -6.14 5.56
N GLY A 27 -7.26 -7.40 5.44
CA GLY A 27 -8.06 -8.59 5.71
C GLY A 27 -8.15 -9.59 4.55
N ALA A 28 -8.80 -10.73 4.82
CA ALA A 28 -8.84 -11.85 3.88
C ALA A 28 -9.60 -11.55 2.57
N LYS A 29 -10.60 -10.66 2.61
CA LYS A 29 -11.35 -10.26 1.40
C LYS A 29 -10.46 -9.46 0.45
N GLN A 30 -9.69 -8.53 0.98
CA GLN A 30 -8.73 -7.71 0.26
C GLN A 30 -7.61 -8.54 -0.37
N VAL A 31 -7.13 -9.58 0.33
CA VAL A 31 -6.19 -10.54 -0.25
C VAL A 31 -6.81 -11.28 -1.43
N ARG A 32 -8.06 -11.76 -1.29
CA ARG A 32 -8.77 -12.43 -2.40
C ARG A 32 -8.99 -11.48 -3.57
N GLU A 33 -9.31 -10.21 -3.30
CA GLU A 33 -9.47 -9.19 -4.33
C GLU A 33 -8.16 -8.92 -5.07
N LEU A 34 -7.03 -8.78 -4.36
CA LEU A 34 -5.72 -8.61 -5.02
C LEU A 34 -5.40 -9.79 -5.95
N ILE A 35 -5.66 -11.03 -5.50
CA ILE A 35 -5.49 -12.22 -6.33
C ILE A 35 -6.46 -12.19 -7.53
N ALA A 36 -7.70 -11.76 -7.33
CA ALA A 36 -8.69 -11.63 -8.40
C ALA A 36 -8.28 -10.57 -9.43
N GLN A 37 -7.72 -9.43 -9.02
CA GLN A 37 -7.18 -8.40 -9.92
C GLN A 37 -6.01 -8.97 -10.75
N SER A 38 -5.09 -9.70 -10.13
CA SER A 38 -4.00 -10.37 -10.84
C SER A 38 -4.50 -11.40 -11.86
N ALA A 39 -5.47 -12.23 -11.46
CA ALA A 39 -6.12 -13.21 -12.35
C ALA A 39 -6.85 -12.53 -13.51
N TYR A 40 -7.55 -11.42 -13.25
CA TYR A 40 -8.23 -10.64 -14.28
C TYR A 40 -7.26 -10.16 -15.35
N ILE A 41 -6.12 -9.57 -14.97
CA ILE A 41 -5.09 -9.15 -15.93
C ILE A 41 -4.57 -10.35 -16.72
N SER A 42 -4.18 -11.43 -16.02
CA SER A 42 -3.62 -12.61 -16.68
C SER A 42 -4.57 -13.27 -17.68
N GLN A 43 -5.89 -13.26 -17.43
CA GLN A 43 -6.89 -13.85 -18.33
C GLN A 43 -7.09 -13.06 -19.62
N HIS A 44 -6.74 -11.77 -19.64
CA HIS A 44 -6.89 -10.90 -20.81
C HIS A 44 -5.58 -10.76 -21.60
N LEU A 45 -4.52 -11.44 -21.19
CA LEU A 45 -3.23 -11.48 -21.87
C LEU A 45 -3.00 -12.85 -22.51
N SER A 46 -2.43 -12.84 -23.72
CA SER A 46 -1.99 -14.04 -24.41
C SER A 46 -0.54 -14.40 -24.04
N ALA A 47 -0.18 -15.67 -24.20
CA ALA A 47 1.20 -16.14 -23.96
C ALA A 47 2.21 -15.46 -24.90
N ASP A 48 1.82 -15.17 -26.14
CA ASP A 48 2.67 -14.48 -27.12
C ASP A 48 2.95 -13.04 -26.69
N GLU A 49 1.96 -12.32 -26.16
CA GLU A 49 2.16 -10.96 -25.63
C GLU A 49 3.14 -10.94 -24.45
N LEU A 50 3.21 -12.02 -23.67
CA LEU A 50 4.13 -12.15 -22.53
C LEU A 50 5.54 -12.61 -22.93
N THR A 51 5.71 -13.19 -24.13
CA THR A 51 6.98 -13.80 -24.57
C THR A 51 7.59 -13.13 -25.80
N SER A 52 6.88 -12.20 -26.43
CA SER A 52 7.34 -11.45 -27.58
C SER A 52 8.65 -10.72 -27.28
N SER A 53 9.63 -10.87 -28.19
CA SER A 53 10.91 -10.14 -28.15
C SER A 53 10.83 -8.71 -28.67
N GLY A 54 9.63 -8.28 -29.12
CA GLY A 54 9.37 -6.95 -29.62
C GLY A 54 9.29 -5.88 -28.53
N SER A 55 8.75 -4.72 -28.89
CA SER A 55 8.52 -3.63 -27.92
C SER A 55 7.54 -4.08 -26.83
N VAL A 56 7.86 -3.79 -25.57
CA VAL A 56 7.00 -4.02 -24.41
C VAL A 56 5.86 -3.00 -24.29
N LEU A 57 5.93 -1.89 -25.03
CA LEU A 57 4.99 -0.78 -24.90
C LEU A 57 3.52 -1.18 -25.15
N PRO A 58 3.18 -2.00 -26.17
CA PRO A 58 1.82 -2.50 -26.34
C PRO A 58 1.31 -3.30 -25.14
N LEU A 59 2.17 -4.12 -24.53
CA LEU A 59 1.83 -4.89 -23.32
C LEU A 59 1.55 -3.95 -22.15
N VAL A 60 2.41 -2.95 -21.92
CA VAL A 60 2.21 -1.94 -20.85
C VAL A 60 0.91 -1.17 -21.04
N ASN A 61 0.62 -0.73 -22.27
CA ASN A 61 -0.61 -0.01 -22.57
C ASN A 61 -1.85 -0.87 -22.31
N LYS A 62 -1.84 -2.13 -22.78
CA LYS A 62 -2.94 -3.06 -22.56
C LYS A 62 -3.16 -3.35 -21.07
N VAL A 63 -2.10 -3.57 -20.30
CA VAL A 63 -2.20 -3.74 -18.84
C VAL A 63 -2.77 -2.49 -18.17
N SER A 64 -2.35 -1.30 -18.60
CA SER A 64 -2.90 -0.04 -18.07
C SER A 64 -4.39 0.12 -18.39
N GLU A 65 -4.82 -0.22 -19.61
CA GLU A 65 -6.24 -0.24 -19.99
C GLU A 65 -7.05 -1.22 -19.14
N LEU A 66 -6.51 -2.42 -18.88
CA LEU A 66 -7.14 -3.43 -18.03
C LEU A 66 -7.27 -2.95 -16.58
N ILE A 67 -6.24 -2.30 -16.04
CA ILE A 67 -6.26 -1.71 -14.68
C ILE A 67 -7.36 -0.67 -14.55
N ASN A 68 -7.58 0.14 -15.59
CA ASN A 68 -8.59 1.20 -15.58
C ASN A 68 -9.96 0.76 -16.11
N SER A 69 -10.15 -0.52 -16.41
CA SER A 69 -11.38 -1.02 -16.99
C SER A 69 -12.49 -1.13 -15.94
N ALA A 70 -13.74 -0.98 -16.36
CA ALA A 70 -14.90 -1.20 -15.50
C ALA A 70 -15.06 -2.66 -15.03
N GLY A 71 -14.32 -3.60 -15.63
CA GLY A 71 -14.34 -5.02 -15.27
C GLY A 71 -13.36 -5.40 -14.16
N MET A 72 -12.48 -4.49 -13.74
CA MET A 72 -11.49 -4.76 -12.69
C MET A 72 -12.19 -4.97 -11.33
N PRO A 73 -11.96 -6.09 -10.62
CA PRO A 73 -12.54 -6.31 -9.30
C PRO A 73 -11.97 -5.34 -8.26
N VAL A 74 -12.81 -4.43 -7.77
CA VAL A 74 -12.44 -3.37 -6.81
C VAL A 74 -13.45 -3.20 -5.69
N GLU A 75 -14.25 -4.22 -5.39
CA GLU A 75 -15.36 -4.13 -4.42
C GLU A 75 -14.91 -3.80 -2.99
N ASN A 76 -13.73 -4.28 -2.58
CA ASN A 76 -13.21 -4.15 -1.22
C ASN A 76 -12.25 -2.97 -1.08
N PHE A 77 -11.44 -2.68 -2.10
CA PHE A 77 -10.51 -1.53 -2.09
C PHE A 77 -11.13 -0.25 -2.66
N GLY A 78 -12.17 -0.34 -3.48
CA GLY A 78 -12.76 0.77 -4.23
C GLY A 78 -11.94 1.22 -5.44
N VAL A 79 -10.65 0.89 -5.49
CA VAL A 79 -9.72 1.18 -6.58
C VAL A 79 -8.78 0.00 -6.84
N PRO A 80 -8.18 -0.10 -8.05
CA PRO A 80 -7.19 -1.13 -8.33
C PRO A 80 -5.96 -0.99 -7.43
N LEU A 81 -5.52 -2.10 -6.86
CA LEU A 81 -4.27 -2.20 -6.10
C LEU A 81 -3.16 -2.87 -6.92
N MET A 82 -3.52 -3.85 -7.77
CA MET A 82 -2.59 -4.50 -8.68
C MET A 82 -2.03 -3.50 -9.69
N GLY A 83 -0.70 -3.36 -9.73
CA GLY A 83 -0.02 -2.38 -10.58
C GLY A 83 -0.20 -0.92 -10.15
N SER A 84 -0.68 -0.68 -8.93
CA SER A 84 -0.99 0.65 -8.40
C SER A 84 -0.52 0.82 -6.94
N ILE A 85 -0.85 1.96 -6.34
CA ILE A 85 -0.59 2.30 -4.95
C ILE A 85 -1.82 3.02 -4.37
N ILE A 86 -2.17 2.72 -3.12
CA ILE A 86 -3.22 3.43 -2.39
C ILE A 86 -2.56 4.26 -1.29
N PRO A 87 -2.47 5.60 -1.44
CA PRO A 87 -1.77 6.48 -0.50
C PRO A 87 -2.66 6.96 0.65
N TRP A 88 -3.73 6.22 0.96
CA TRP A 88 -4.67 6.56 2.03
C TRP A 88 -5.27 5.29 2.62
N ILE A 89 -5.05 5.04 3.91
CA ILE A 89 -5.60 3.87 4.62
C ILE A 89 -6.40 4.34 5.82
N ASP A 90 -7.63 3.83 5.95
CA ASP A 90 -8.58 4.20 7.02
C ASP A 90 -9.14 5.63 6.85
N SER A 91 -10.04 6.04 7.74
CA SER A 91 -10.80 7.30 7.64
C SER A 91 -9.91 8.56 7.73
N ASP A 92 -10.27 9.61 6.99
CA ASP A 92 -9.70 10.95 7.15
C ASP A 92 -10.06 11.57 8.51
N LEU A 93 -9.08 12.17 9.18
CA LEU A 93 -9.24 12.87 10.46
C LEU A 93 -9.52 14.37 10.30
N GLY A 94 -9.47 14.91 9.07
CA GLY A 94 -9.75 16.31 8.75
C GLY A 94 -8.58 17.28 8.97
N ASP A 95 -7.42 16.75 9.34
CA ASP A 95 -6.16 17.49 9.56
C ASP A 95 -5.10 17.17 8.50
N GLY A 96 -5.49 16.45 7.44
CA GLY A 96 -4.59 15.97 6.39
C GLY A 96 -3.88 14.67 6.73
N ASN A 97 -4.24 14.00 7.84
CA ASN A 97 -3.78 12.67 8.18
C ASN A 97 -4.93 11.66 8.10
N SER A 98 -4.60 10.45 7.67
CA SER A 98 -5.44 9.28 7.81
C SER A 98 -5.39 8.74 9.25
N ARG A 99 -6.44 8.00 9.65
CA ARG A 99 -6.48 7.34 10.97
C ARG A 99 -5.31 6.37 11.16
N GLU A 100 -4.84 5.71 10.11
CA GLU A 100 -3.72 4.77 10.18
C GLU A 100 -2.38 5.48 10.48
N GLU A 101 -2.14 6.65 9.87
CA GLU A 101 -0.96 7.47 10.16
C GLU A 101 -0.95 7.95 11.61
N TRP A 102 -2.12 8.41 12.10
CA TRP A 102 -2.30 8.82 13.49
C TRP A 102 -2.08 7.66 14.48
N LYS A 103 -2.60 6.46 14.17
CA LYS A 103 -2.39 5.27 15.01
C LYS A 103 -0.90 4.95 15.13
N GLY A 104 -0.15 4.99 14.03
CA GLY A 104 1.29 4.73 14.03
C GLY A 104 2.05 5.65 14.98
N GLU A 105 1.73 6.95 14.98
CA GLU A 105 2.33 7.92 15.92
C GLU A 105 1.88 7.69 17.37
N ALA A 106 0.58 7.49 17.59
CA ALA A 106 0.01 7.34 18.91
C ALA A 106 0.50 6.07 19.62
N GLU A 107 0.56 4.94 18.90
CA GLU A 107 1.04 3.66 19.43
C GLU A 107 2.54 3.71 19.72
N THR A 108 3.34 4.30 18.82
CA THR A 108 4.79 4.45 19.02
C THR A 108 5.08 5.24 20.30
N ASN A 109 4.44 6.40 20.49
CA ASN A 109 4.60 7.20 21.70
C ASN A 109 4.15 6.45 22.97
N LYS A 110 3.03 5.72 22.90
CA LYS A 110 2.51 4.93 24.04
C LYS A 110 3.45 3.79 24.42
N PHE A 111 3.96 3.02 23.47
CA PHE A 111 4.82 1.87 23.73
C PHE A 111 6.19 2.26 24.28
N LEU A 112 6.70 3.43 23.89
CA LEU A 112 8.06 3.84 24.23
C LEU A 112 8.10 4.71 25.50
N ALA A 113 6.95 5.00 26.13
CA ALA A 113 6.80 5.85 27.31
C ALA A 113 7.50 7.22 27.16
N LEU A 114 7.61 7.71 25.93
CA LEU A 114 8.32 8.95 25.60
C LEU A 114 7.44 10.16 25.94
N ARG A 115 8.08 11.24 26.41
CA ARG A 115 7.53 12.59 26.20
C ARG A 115 7.59 12.86 24.70
N ARG A 116 6.48 12.65 23.98
CA ARG A 116 6.24 12.92 22.55
C ARG A 116 7.52 13.16 21.72
N VAL A 117 8.02 12.13 21.06
CA VAL A 117 8.94 12.35 19.93
C VAL A 117 8.08 12.80 18.74
N PRO A 118 8.31 14.00 18.17
CA PRO A 118 7.60 14.45 16.98
C PRO A 118 7.83 13.47 15.83
N SER A 119 6.75 12.95 15.26
CA SER A 119 6.84 12.07 14.09
C SER A 119 5.79 12.44 13.05
N ARG A 120 6.12 12.27 11.77
CA ARG A 120 5.16 12.38 10.69
C ARG A 120 5.16 11.07 9.92
N SER A 121 3.97 10.51 9.69
CA SER A 121 3.82 9.22 9.04
C SER A 121 3.08 9.40 7.72
N MET A 122 3.51 8.66 6.71
CA MET A 122 2.78 8.47 5.47
C MET A 122 2.57 6.99 5.23
N VAL A 123 1.34 6.60 4.91
CA VAL A 123 0.97 5.19 4.77
C VAL A 123 0.56 4.88 3.34
N TYR A 124 1.18 3.84 2.78
CA TYR A 124 0.88 3.36 1.44
C TYR A 124 0.52 1.87 1.49
N ALA A 125 -0.57 1.52 0.81
CA ALA A 125 -0.89 0.13 0.51
C ALA A 125 -0.30 -0.26 -0.85
N PHE A 126 0.38 -1.42 -0.91
CA PHE A 126 0.94 -1.98 -2.13
C PHE A 126 0.33 -3.35 -2.46
N GLY A 127 0.13 -3.58 -3.76
CA GLY A 127 -0.28 -4.87 -4.33
C GLY A 127 0.87 -5.83 -4.60
N SER A 128 1.95 -5.79 -3.82
CA SER A 128 3.07 -6.73 -3.99
C SER A 128 2.76 -8.06 -3.31
N GLY A 129 2.43 -9.06 -4.12
CA GLY A 129 2.62 -10.48 -3.82
C GLY A 129 3.93 -10.97 -4.41
#